data_AF-A0A1F6F4B1-F1
#
_entry.id   AF-A0A1F6F4B1-F1
#
_cell.length_a   1.000
_cell.length_b   1.000
_cell.length_c   1.000
_cell.angle_alpha   90.00
_cell.angle_beta   90.00
_cell.angle_gamma   90.00
#
_symmetry.space_group_name_H-M   'P 1'
#
loop_
_entity.id
_entity.type
_entity.pdbx_description
1 polymer ?
#
loop_
_entity_poly.entity_id
_entity_poly.type
_entity_poly.pdbx_seq_one_letter_code
_entity_poly.pdbx_strand_id
1 'polypeptide(L)'
;MERDQQFLEYVVKALVDNPNDVKINRTVDEMGVLLTLSVNKDDMGKVIGRSGQTAKAIRTILRIVGMKNDARVNLKIEEPEGSERGFGAPPQERPDRSVDDVIDSLKSE
;
A
#
# COMPACT_ATOMS: atom_id res chain seq x y z
N MET A 1 -1.13 -18.88 -14.27
CA MET A 1 -0.76 -17.90 -13.22
C MET A 1 0.35 -18.49 -12.40
N GLU A 2 1.33 -17.68 -12.05
CA GLU A 2 2.42 -18.08 -11.16
C GLU A 2 1.94 -18.20 -9.71
N ARG A 3 2.66 -18.97 -8.87
CA ARG A 3 2.26 -19.26 -7.48
C ARG A 3 2.08 -17.99 -6.64
N ASP A 4 2.91 -16.98 -6.89
CA ASP A 4 2.86 -15.67 -6.22
C ASP A 4 1.56 -14.91 -6.56
N GLN A 5 1.18 -14.88 -7.83
CA GLN A 5 -0.05 -14.26 -8.32
C GLN A 5 -1.29 -14.97 -7.76
N GLN A 6 -1.31 -16.31 -7.78
CA GLN A 6 -2.43 -17.09 -7.24
C GLN A 6 -2.61 -16.87 -5.74
N PHE A 7 -1.51 -16.81 -4.99
CA PHE A 7 -1.55 -16.52 -3.57
C PHE A 7 -2.12 -15.13 -3.29
N LEU A 8 -1.63 -14.11 -4.01
CA LEU A 8 -2.14 -12.74 -3.86
C LEU A 8 -3.63 -12.65 -4.20
N GLU A 9 -4.05 -13.29 -5.30
CA GLU A 9 -5.44 -13.32 -5.73
C GLU A 9 -6.34 -13.96 -4.68
N TYR A 10 -5.95 -15.13 -4.17
CA TYR A 10 -6.68 -15.84 -3.12
C TYR A 10 -6.86 -14.98 -1.86
N VAL A 11 -5.77 -14.38 -1.38
CA VAL A 11 -5.80 -13.55 -0.17
C VAL A 11 -6.67 -12.31 -0.39
N VAL A 12 -6.50 -11.59 -1.49
CA VAL A 12 -7.24 -10.34 -1.73
C VAL A 12 -8.71 -10.62 -1.95
N LYS A 13 -9.07 -11.64 -2.75
CA LYS A 13 -10.48 -12.01 -2.96
C LYS A 13 -11.19 -12.43 -1.67
N ALA A 14 -10.47 -12.97 -0.70
CA ALA A 14 -11.03 -13.30 0.62
C ALA A 14 -11.23 -12.08 1.54
N LEU A 15 -10.62 -10.93 1.24
CA LEU A 15 -10.66 -9.71 2.07
C LEU A 15 -11.66 -8.65 1.58
N VAL A 16 -12.09 -8.74 0.31
CA VAL A 16 -12.86 -7.69 -0.37
C VAL A 16 -14.32 -8.11 -0.58
N ASP A 17 -15.22 -7.14 -0.71
CA ASP A 17 -16.64 -7.40 -1.02
C ASP A 17 -16.86 -7.57 -2.53
N ASN A 18 -15.98 -6.98 -3.36
CA ASN A 18 -16.05 -7.04 -4.82
C ASN A 18 -14.91 -7.90 -5.40
N PRO A 19 -14.94 -9.24 -5.26
CA PRO A 19 -13.86 -10.11 -5.72
C PRO A 19 -13.68 -10.13 -7.25
N ASN A 20 -14.70 -9.75 -8.01
CA ASN A 20 -14.65 -9.65 -9.46
C ASN A 20 -13.84 -8.45 -9.96
N ASP A 21 -13.67 -7.43 -9.12
CA ASP A 21 -12.93 -6.21 -9.44
C ASP A 21 -11.44 -6.31 -9.08
N VAL A 22 -11.01 -7.47 -8.55
CA VAL A 22 -9.62 -7.76 -8.24
C VAL A 22 -8.85 -8.10 -9.51
N LYS A 23 -7.94 -7.22 -9.90
CA LYS A 23 -7.05 -7.41 -11.06
C LYS A 23 -5.60 -7.42 -10.60
N ILE A 24 -4.86 -8.42 -11.02
CA ILE A 24 -3.43 -8.56 -10.69
C ILE A 24 -2.65 -8.69 -12.00
N ASN A 25 -1.76 -7.73 -12.24
CA ASN A 25 -0.80 -7.78 -13.33
C ASN A 25 0.57 -8.21 -12.79
N ARG A 26 1.25 -9.10 -13.51
CA ARG A 26 2.57 -9.60 -13.16
C ARG A 26 3.57 -9.24 -14.26
N THR A 27 4.53 -8.39 -13.92
CA THR A 27 5.64 -8.01 -14.80
C THR A 27 6.94 -8.60 -14.25
N VAL A 28 7.79 -9.12 -15.14
CA VAL A 28 9.11 -9.63 -14.80
C VAL A 28 10.16 -8.75 -15.46
N ASP A 29 11.15 -8.32 -14.70
CA ASP A 29 12.29 -7.54 -15.16
C ASP A 29 13.60 -8.09 -14.57
N GLU A 30 14.72 -7.41 -14.83
CA GLU A 30 16.04 -7.79 -14.32
C GLU A 30 16.16 -7.69 -12.79
N MET A 31 15.29 -6.90 -12.13
CA MET A 31 15.29 -6.70 -10.67
C MET A 31 14.34 -7.64 -9.93
N GLY A 32 13.48 -8.37 -10.65
CA GLY A 32 12.61 -9.42 -10.14
C GLY A 32 11.20 -9.37 -10.70
N VAL A 33 10.21 -9.53 -9.81
CA VAL A 33 8.80 -9.63 -10.16
C VAL A 33 8.04 -8.47 -9.52
N LEU A 34 7.30 -7.72 -10.34
CA LEU A 34 6.37 -6.70 -9.89
C LEU A 34 4.94 -7.21 -10.05
N LEU A 35 4.25 -7.38 -8.92
CA LEU A 35 2.81 -7.59 -8.86
C LEU A 35 2.11 -6.25 -8.66
N THR A 36 1.26 -5.89 -9.61
CA THR A 36 0.42 -4.69 -9.55
C THR A 36 -1.01 -5.12 -9.26
N LEU A 37 -1.56 -4.69 -8.13
CA LEU A 37 -2.91 -4.98 -7.68
C LEU A 37 -3.81 -3.76 -7.89
N SER A 38 -4.90 -3.94 -8.60
CA SER A 38 -5.98 -2.96 -8.73
C SER A 38 -7.25 -3.58 -8.13
N VAL A 39 -7.99 -2.80 -7.35
CA VAL A 39 -9.22 -3.24 -6.65
C VAL A 39 -10.29 -2.15 -6.72
N ASN A 40 -11.52 -2.52 -6.39
CA ASN A 40 -12.60 -1.56 -6.22
C ASN A 40 -12.27 -0.52 -5.13
N LYS A 41 -12.70 0.73 -5.33
CA LYS A 41 -12.49 1.84 -4.39
C LYS A 41 -13.02 1.55 -2.98
N ASP A 42 -14.13 0.84 -2.88
CA ASP A 42 -14.81 0.57 -1.60
C ASP A 42 -14.04 -0.50 -0.78
N ASP A 43 -13.18 -1.27 -1.45
CA ASP A 43 -12.37 -2.32 -0.86
C ASP A 43 -10.94 -1.89 -0.53
N MET A 44 -10.50 -0.73 -1.04
CA MET A 44 -9.15 -0.23 -0.81
C MET A 44 -8.80 -0.14 0.68
N GLY A 45 -9.73 0.33 1.51
CA GLY A 45 -9.53 0.41 2.96
C GLY A 45 -9.24 -0.95 3.61
N LYS A 46 -9.85 -2.03 3.12
CA LYS A 46 -9.65 -3.39 3.65
C LYS A 46 -8.29 -3.96 3.24
N VAL A 47 -7.90 -3.74 1.98
CA VAL A 47 -6.63 -4.22 1.42
C VAL A 47 -5.44 -3.49 2.06
N ILE A 48 -5.53 -2.17 2.21
CA ILE A 48 -4.47 -1.38 2.87
C ILE A 48 -4.45 -1.69 4.38
N GLY A 49 -5.61 -1.73 5.01
CA GLY A 49 -5.76 -1.92 6.44
C GLY A 49 -5.34 -0.69 7.25
N ARG A 50 -5.55 -0.76 8.57
CA ARG A 50 -5.21 0.34 9.49
C ARG A 50 -3.71 0.63 9.43
N SER A 51 -3.34 1.87 9.14
CA SER A 51 -1.95 2.31 8.99
C SER A 51 -1.13 1.49 7.97
N GLY A 52 -1.79 0.88 6.98
CA GLY A 52 -1.11 0.05 5.97
C GLY A 52 -0.66 -1.33 6.46
N GLN A 53 -1.09 -1.77 7.66
CA GLN A 53 -0.60 -3.02 8.27
C GLN A 53 -0.97 -4.26 7.45
N THR A 54 -2.18 -4.32 6.89
CA THR A 54 -2.60 -5.44 6.03
C THR A 54 -1.73 -5.54 4.79
N ALA A 55 -1.57 -4.43 4.06
CA ALA A 55 -0.71 -4.39 2.88
C ALA A 55 0.76 -4.70 3.21
N LYS A 56 1.26 -4.27 4.38
CA LYS A 56 2.60 -4.61 4.85
C LYS A 56 2.75 -6.11 5.12
N ALA A 57 1.77 -6.73 5.77
CA ALA A 57 1.77 -8.18 6.01
C ALA A 57 1.76 -8.98 4.70
N ILE A 58 0.89 -8.61 3.74
CA ILE A 58 0.83 -9.25 2.42
C ILE A 58 2.18 -9.14 1.71
N ARG A 59 2.82 -7.96 1.72
CA ARG A 59 4.17 -7.75 1.14
C ARG A 59 5.22 -8.66 1.76
N THR A 60 5.21 -8.81 3.09
CA THR A 60 6.14 -9.71 3.78
C THR A 60 5.96 -11.16 3.34
N ILE A 61 4.71 -11.63 3.27
CA ILE A 61 4.43 -13.01 2.87
C ILE A 61 4.81 -13.24 1.40
N LEU A 62 4.51 -12.29 0.50
CA LEU A 62 4.90 -12.38 -0.90
C LEU A 62 6.43 -12.46 -1.08
N ARG A 63 7.21 -11.75 -0.27
CA ARG A 63 8.68 -11.89 -0.29
C ARG A 63 9.12 -13.30 0.06
N ILE A 64 8.52 -13.92 1.08
CA ILE A 64 8.83 -15.29 1.49
C ILE A 64 8.44 -16.29 0.39
N VAL A 65 7.28 -16.10 -0.25
CA VAL A 65 6.82 -16.92 -1.38
C VAL A 65 7.77 -16.78 -2.58
N GLY A 66 8.21 -15.56 -2.88
CA GLY A 66 9.17 -15.26 -3.96
C GLY A 66 10.54 -15.88 -3.72
N MET A 67 11.07 -15.80 -2.50
CA MET A 67 12.37 -16.38 -2.13
C MET A 67 12.44 -17.89 -2.37
N LYS A 68 11.33 -18.61 -2.20
CA LYS A 68 11.26 -20.05 -2.50
C LYS A 68 11.41 -20.37 -4.00
N ASN A 69 11.17 -19.38 -4.86
CA ASN A 69 11.28 -19.48 -6.31
C ASN A 69 12.46 -18.64 -6.86
N ASP A 70 13.42 -18.29 -6.00
CA ASP A 70 14.59 -17.45 -6.31
C ASP A 70 14.25 -16.10 -6.97
N ALA A 71 13.05 -15.58 -6.67
CA ALA A 71 12.51 -14.37 -7.29
C ALA A 71 12.22 -13.29 -6.25
N ARG A 72 12.67 -12.06 -6.51
CA ARG A 72 12.34 -10.90 -5.68
C ARG A 72 10.97 -10.35 -6.06
N VAL A 73 9.94 -10.66 -5.27
CA VAL A 73 8.56 -10.22 -5.52
C VAL A 73 8.25 -8.92 -4.79
N ASN A 74 7.79 -7.91 -5.53
CA ASN A 74 7.30 -6.63 -5.01
C ASN A 74 5.80 -6.47 -5.31
N LEU A 75 5.07 -5.80 -4.42
CA LEU A 75 3.64 -5.50 -4.58
C LEU A 75 3.41 -3.99 -4.64
N LYS A 76 2.87 -3.54 -5.76
CA LYS A 76 2.28 -2.21 -5.96
C LYS A 76 0.76 -2.33 -5.88
N ILE A 77 0.13 -1.46 -5.10
CA ILE A 77 -1.33 -1.37 -5.03
C ILE A 77 -1.71 -0.07 -5.73
N GLU A 78 -2.52 -0.14 -6.77
CA GLU A 78 -2.96 1.02 -7.53
C GLU A 78 -4.18 1.65 -6.87
N GLU A 79 -4.13 2.96 -6.73
CA GLU A 79 -5.29 3.74 -6.30
C GLU A 79 -6.30 3.78 -7.45
N PRO A 80 -7.56 3.38 -7.21
CA PRO A 80 -8.61 3.46 -8.22
C PRO A 80 -8.97 4.92 -8.51
N GLU A 81 -9.33 5.21 -9.75
CA GLU A 81 -9.75 6.54 -10.18
C GLU A 81 -10.89 7.07 -9.29
N GLY A 82 -10.72 8.28 -8.75
CA GLY A 82 -11.68 8.92 -7.84
C GLY A 82 -11.43 8.71 -6.35
N SER A 83 -10.27 8.17 -5.93
CA SER A 83 -9.89 8.15 -4.51
C SER A 83 -9.52 9.55 -4.02
N GLU A 84 -10.44 10.23 -3.34
CA GLU A 84 -10.20 11.54 -2.69
C GLU A 84 -9.28 11.47 -1.46
N ARG A 85 -8.90 10.27 -1.01
CA ARG A 85 -7.97 10.06 0.11
C ARG A 85 -6.64 9.56 -0.44
N GLY A 86 -5.76 10.49 -0.81
CA GLY A 86 -4.35 10.15 -0.99
C GLY A 86 -3.85 9.47 0.28
N PHE A 87 -3.32 8.26 0.16
CA PHE A 87 -2.64 7.59 1.27
C PHE A 87 -1.30 8.29 1.52
N GLY A 88 -1.40 9.43 2.18
CA GLY A 88 -0.38 10.46 2.27
C GLY A 88 -1.01 11.78 1.86
N ALA A 89 -1.57 12.51 2.84
CA ALA A 89 -1.64 13.95 2.66
C ALA A 89 -0.22 14.42 2.24
N PRO A 90 -0.09 15.38 1.30
CA PRO A 90 1.16 16.12 1.16
C PRO A 90 1.59 16.54 2.57
N PRO A 91 2.89 16.54 2.93
CA PRO A 91 3.32 17.19 4.15
C PRO A 91 2.65 18.56 4.18
N GLN A 92 1.69 18.78 5.09
CA GLN A 92 1.21 20.13 5.35
C GLN A 92 2.48 20.86 5.78
N GLU A 93 2.87 21.88 5.01
CA GLU A 93 3.92 22.81 5.40
C GLU A 93 3.58 23.24 6.82
N ARG A 94 4.33 22.71 7.79
CA ARG A 94 4.25 23.23 9.14
C ARG A 94 4.74 24.65 8.99
N PRO A 95 3.97 25.68 9.35
CA PRO A 95 4.52 27.03 9.38
C PRO A 95 5.79 26.93 10.23
N ASP A 96 6.90 27.39 9.66
CA ASP A 96 8.18 27.49 10.36
C ASP A 96 7.90 28.33 11.61
N ARG A 97 7.77 27.67 12.76
CA ARG A 97 7.60 28.38 14.02
C ARG A 97 8.96 28.97 14.31
N SER A 98 9.06 30.28 14.14
CA SER A 98 10.27 31.01 14.43
C SER A 98 10.61 30.85 15.91
N VAL A 99 11.89 30.96 16.24
CA VAL A 99 12.35 30.90 17.64
C VAL A 99 11.67 32.00 18.47
N ASP A 100 11.29 33.11 17.84
CA ASP A 100 10.57 34.22 18.45
C ASP A 100 9.16 33.81 18.92
N ASP A 101 8.44 32.99 18.15
CA ASP A 101 7.10 32.50 18.51
C ASP A 101 7.10 31.60 19.77
N VAL A 102 8.20 30.87 19.99
CA VAL A 102 8.36 30.01 21.17
C VAL A 102 8.67 30.85 22.41
N ILE A 103 9.48 31.90 22.25
CA ILE A 103 9.87 32.78 23.37
C ILE A 103 8.68 33.58 23.91
N ASP A 104 7.77 34.04 23.05
CA ASP A 104 6.58 34.78 23.49
C ASP A 104 5.57 33.91 24.24
N SER A 105 5.48 32.62 23.89
CA SER A 105 4.60 31.67 24.60
C SER A 105 5.05 31.41 26.04
N LEU A 106 6.35 31.53 26.35
CA LEU A 106 6.91 31.32 27.68
C LEU A 106 6.86 32.57 28.58
N LYS A 107 6.68 33.76 28.01
CA LYS A 107 6.52 35.01 28.77
C LYS A 107 5.07 35.27 29.21
N SER A 108 4.15 34.42 28.77
CA SER A 108 2.71 34.58 28.96
C SER A 108 2.13 33.67 30.06
N GLU A 109 2.97 32.88 30.75
CA GLU A 109 2.61 32.10 31.95
C GLU A 109 3.28 32.67 33.21
#